data_AF-R7Y911-F1
#
_entry.id   AF-R7Y911-F1
#
_cell.length_a   1.000
_cell.length_b   1.000
_cell.length_c   1.000
_cell.angle_alpha   90.00
_cell.angle_beta   90.00
_cell.angle_gamma   90.00
#
_symmetry.space_group_name_H-M   'P 1'
#
loop_
_entity.id
_entity.type
_entity.pdbx_description
1 polymer ?
#
loop_
_entity_poly.entity_id
_entity_poly.type
_entity_poly.pdbx_seq_one_letter_code
_entity_poly.pdbx_strand_id
1 'polypeptide(L)'
;MTTRTDLPPITRKLNSQLLGLAAGSSLDPETAAVIKDLGAHILSAVAELENDLIIAKAATSSPSPAAPSASALPANGRNGHQPQESTS
;
A
#
# COMPACT_ATOMS: atom_id res chain seq x y z
N MET A 1 -19.80 20.22 8.96
CA MET A 1 -19.14 18.96 8.54
C MET A 1 -20.19 17.89 8.45
N THR A 2 -20.05 16.91 7.57
CA THR A 2 -21.00 15.81 7.38
C THR A 2 -20.28 14.48 7.52
N THR A 3 -21.04 13.39 7.71
CA THR A 3 -20.47 12.05 7.69
C THR A 3 -19.96 11.73 6.28
N ARG A 4 -18.67 11.39 6.16
CA ARG A 4 -18.04 11.03 4.88
C ARG A 4 -17.66 9.55 4.82
N THR A 5 -18.45 8.76 4.11
CA THR A 5 -18.23 7.30 3.94
C THR A 5 -17.18 6.98 2.89
N ASP A 6 -16.86 7.94 2.02
CA ASP A 6 -15.80 7.87 1.01
C ASP A 6 -14.39 7.88 1.59
N LEU A 7 -14.23 8.24 2.87
CA LEU A 7 -12.92 8.35 3.50
C LEU A 7 -12.30 6.99 3.86
N PRO A 8 -10.95 6.92 3.87
CA PRO A 8 -10.21 5.83 4.49
C PRO A 8 -10.65 5.56 5.95
N PRO A 9 -10.53 4.32 6.46
CA PRO A 9 -11.11 3.90 7.74
C PRO A 9 -10.78 4.77 8.97
N ILE A 10 -9.50 5.14 9.17
CA ILE A 10 -9.06 5.97 10.30
C ILE A 10 -9.60 7.38 10.14
N THR A 11 -9.47 7.94 8.93
CA THR A 11 -9.96 9.28 8.58
C THR A 11 -11.49 9.38 8.78
N ARG A 12 -12.23 8.35 8.40
CA ARG A 12 -13.68 8.24 8.59
C ARG A 12 -14.07 8.23 10.08
N LYS A 13 -13.33 7.45 10.89
CA LYS A 13 -13.54 7.39 12.34
C LYS A 13 -13.32 8.77 12.97
N LEU A 14 -12.23 9.45 12.60
CA LEU A 14 -11.93 10.80 13.08
C LEU A 14 -13.04 11.80 12.70
N ASN A 15 -13.51 11.77 11.45
CA ASN A 15 -14.60 12.64 11.00
C ASN A 15 -15.87 12.46 11.84
N SER A 16 -16.18 11.22 12.23
CA SER A 16 -17.34 10.91 13.08
C SER A 16 -17.16 11.45 14.50
N GLN A 17 -15.95 11.37 15.06
CA GLN A 17 -15.63 11.92 16.38
C GLN A 17 -15.72 13.45 16.39
N LEU A 18 -15.15 14.11 15.38
CA LEU A 18 -15.21 15.56 15.25
C LEU A 18 -16.65 16.07 15.11
N LEU A 19 -17.49 15.34 14.37
CA LEU A 19 -18.91 15.66 14.24
C LEU A 19 -19.65 15.53 15.58
N GLY A 20 -19.36 14.49 16.36
CA GLY A 20 -19.92 14.31 17.70
C GLY A 20 -19.50 15.40 18.69
N LEU A 21 -18.23 15.81 18.66
CA LEU A 21 -17.72 16.90 19.49
C LEU A 21 -18.37 18.25 19.14
N ALA A 22 -18.53 18.53 17.85
CA ALA A 22 -19.18 19.75 17.38
C ALA A 22 -20.67 19.82 17.75
N ALA A 23 -21.37 18.68 17.80
CA ALA A 23 -22.80 18.63 18.12
C ALA A 23 -23.12 18.96 19.60
N GLY A 24 -22.16 18.78 20.51
CA GLY A 24 -22.35 19.01 21.95
C GLY A 24 -21.85 20.36 22.47
N SER A 25 -21.24 21.18 21.61
CA SER A 25 -20.50 22.38 22.05
C SER A 25 -21.28 23.66 21.72
N SER A 26 -21.71 24.41 22.74
CA SER A 26 -22.22 25.77 22.56
C SER A 26 -21.05 26.74 22.43
N LEU A 27 -20.51 26.84 21.21
CA LEU A 27 -19.43 27.74 20.88
C LEU A 27 -20.00 29.00 20.22
N ASP A 28 -19.32 30.13 20.40
CA ASP A 28 -19.59 31.30 19.59
C ASP A 28 -19.25 31.01 18.10
N PRO A 29 -19.89 31.71 17.15
CA PRO A 29 -19.76 31.39 15.73
C PRO A 29 -18.35 31.56 15.17
N GLU A 30 -17.53 32.46 15.73
CA GLU A 30 -16.15 32.69 15.27
C GLU A 30 -15.27 31.51 15.68
N THR A 31 -15.31 31.12 16.96
CA THR A 31 -14.61 29.95 17.49
C THR A 31 -15.05 28.67 16.77
N ALA A 32 -16.36 28.51 16.52
CA ALA A 32 -16.89 27.36 15.79
C ALA A 32 -16.34 27.29 14.35
N ALA A 33 -16.18 28.43 13.68
CA ALA A 33 -15.61 28.48 12.33
C ALA A 33 -14.13 28.07 12.33
N VAL A 34 -13.33 28.59 13.27
CA VAL A 34 -11.90 28.23 13.41
C VAL A 34 -11.74 26.75 13.73
N ILE A 35 -12.53 26.20 14.65
CA ILE A 35 -12.48 24.77 15.00
C ILE A 35 -12.88 23.90 13.81
N LYS A 36 -13.89 24.31 13.03
CA LYS A 36 -14.29 23.61 11.81
C LYS A 36 -13.15 23.62 10.78
N ASP A 37 -12.47 24.75 10.61
CA ASP A 37 -11.38 24.88 9.64
C ASP A 37 -10.17 24.04 10.07
N LEU A 38 -9.79 24.10 11.35
CA LEU A 38 -8.76 23.24 11.93
C LEU A 38 -9.10 21.76 11.78
N GLY A 39 -10.35 21.38 12.06
CA GLY A 39 -10.81 20.00 11.89
C GLY A 39 -10.69 19.51 10.44
N ALA A 40 -10.88 20.40 9.45
CA ALA A 40 -10.71 20.06 8.05
C ALA A 40 -9.23 19.81 7.70
N HIS A 41 -8.32 20.64 8.21
CA HIS A 41 -6.87 20.45 8.03
C HIS A 41 -6.39 19.14 8.66
N ILE A 42 -6.84 18.83 9.88
CA ILE A 42 -6.50 17.57 10.55
C ILE A 42 -7.01 16.37 9.74
N LEU A 43 -8.25 16.43 9.24
CA LEU A 43 -8.81 15.36 8.41
C LEU A 43 -8.02 15.15 7.11
N SER A 44 -7.55 16.22 6.46
CA SER A 44 -6.69 16.10 5.27
C SER A 44 -5.37 15.41 5.59
N ALA A 45 -4.67 15.89 6.62
CA ALA A 45 -3.38 15.34 7.02
C ALA A 45 -3.47 13.86 7.43
N VAL A 46 -4.54 13.47 8.15
CA VAL A 46 -4.76 12.08 8.53
C VAL A 46 -5.08 11.20 7.31
N ALA A 47 -5.83 11.71 6.33
CA ALA A 47 -6.11 11.00 5.09
C ALA A 47 -4.83 10.72 4.29
N GLU A 48 -3.95 11.71 4.19
CA GLU A 48 -2.66 11.59 3.52
C GLU A 48 -1.76 10.55 4.22
N LEU A 49 -1.62 10.65 5.55
CA LEU A 49 -0.84 9.67 6.33
C LEU A 49 -1.40 8.25 6.25
N GLU A 50 -2.73 8.09 6.28
CA GLU A 50 -3.36 6.78 6.14
C GLU A 50 -3.12 6.19 4.75
N ASN A 51 -3.20 7.01 3.70
CA ASN A 51 -2.86 6.62 2.35
C ASN A 51 -1.39 6.20 2.21
N ASP A 52 -0.46 6.98 2.76
CA ASP A 52 0.97 6.67 2.75
C ASP A 52 1.27 5.34 3.44
N LEU A 53 0.60 5.06 4.57
CA LEU A 53 0.74 3.79 5.28
C LEU A 53 0.23 2.61 4.45
N ILE A 54 -0.89 2.78 3.74
CA ILE A 54 -1.43 1.77 2.83
C ILE A 54 -0.43 1.47 1.71
N ILE A 55 0.14 2.50 1.09
CA ILE A 55 1.14 2.38 0.03
C ILE A 55 2.41 1.70 0.55
N ALA A 56 2.95 2.14 1.69
CA ALA A 56 4.14 1.57 2.29
C ALA A 56 3.94 0.08 2.65
N LYS A 57 2.75 -0.28 3.15
CA LYS A 57 2.42 -1.68 3.45
C LYS A 57 2.31 -2.52 2.17
N ALA A 58 1.74 -1.98 1.09
CA ALA A 58 1.68 -2.66 -0.19
C ALA A 58 3.08 -2.89 -0.80
N ALA A 59 3.99 -1.93 -0.67
CA ALA A 59 5.37 -2.05 -1.16
C ALA A 59 6.15 -3.17 -0.44
N THR A 60 5.96 -3.34 0.87
CA THR A 60 6.64 -4.38 1.66
C THR A 60 6.04 -5.77 1.51
N SER A 61 4.82 -5.88 0.98
CA SER A 61 4.13 -7.16 0.74
C SER A 61 4.21 -7.64 -0.72
N SER A 62 4.98 -6.96 -1.57
CA SER A 62 5.26 -7.44 -2.93
C SER A 62 6.02 -8.78 -2.87
N PRO A 63 5.50 -9.86 -3.46
CA PRO A 63 6.25 -11.11 -3.53
C PRO A 63 7.53 -10.85 -4.33
N SER A 64 8.67 -11.26 -3.78
CA SER A 64 9.95 -11.24 -4.49
C SER A 64 9.74 -11.86 -5.88
N PRO A 65 10.08 -11.16 -6.98
CA PRO A 65 9.98 -11.77 -8.30
C PRO A 65 10.90 -13.00 -8.27
N ALA A 66 10.31 -14.19 -8.46
CA ALA A 66 11.05 -15.43 -8.53
C ALA A 66 12.24 -15.23 -9.48
N ALA A 67 13.46 -15.41 -8.94
CA ALA A 67 14.68 -15.31 -9.72
C ALA A 67 14.51 -16.14 -11.01
N PRO A 68 14.90 -15.61 -12.19
CA PRO A 68 14.79 -16.36 -13.42
C PRO A 68 15.54 -17.68 -13.24
N SER A 69 14.83 -18.79 -13.44
CA SER A 69 15.37 -20.14 -13.39
C SER A 69 16.70 -20.15 -14.15
N ALA A 70 17.76 -20.53 -13.45
CA ALA A 70 19.07 -20.73 -14.04
C ALA A 70 18.89 -21.58 -15.31
N SER A 71 19.22 -21.00 -16.47
CA SER A 71 19.53 -21.76 -17.67
C SER A 71 20.68 -22.70 -17.29
N ALA A 72 20.32 -23.93 -16.93
CA ALA A 72 21.27 -25.01 -16.75
C ALA A 72 21.97 -25.23 -18.09
N LEU A 73 23.26 -24.88 -18.16
CA LEU A 73 24.12 -25.29 -19.26
C LEU A 73 24.03 -26.82 -19.39
N PRO A 74 23.79 -27.39 -20.59
CA PRO A 74 23.82 -28.83 -20.76
C PRO A 74 25.24 -29.34 -20.49
N ALA A 75 25.34 -30.27 -19.55
CA ALA A 75 26.55 -31.01 -19.24
C ALA A 75 27.01 -31.77 -20.49
N ASN A 76 28.22 -31.46 -20.96
CA ASN A 76 28.85 -32.14 -22.09
C ASN A 76 29.25 -33.56 -21.67
N GLY A 77 28.29 -34.49 -21.77
CA GLY A 77 28.46 -35.90 -21.48
C GLY A 77 29.02 -36.67 -22.68
N ARG A 78 30.30 -37.07 -22.57
CA ARG A 78 30.74 -38.46 -22.74
C ARG A 78 30.23 -39.20 -24.00
N ASN A 79 30.90 -39.00 -25.13
CA ASN A 79 30.84 -39.96 -26.25
C ASN A 79 32.04 -40.91 -26.19
N GLY A 80 31.82 -42.10 -25.64
CA GLY A 80 32.69 -43.25 -25.82
C GLY A 80 31.94 -44.33 -26.60
N HIS A 81 32.66 -44.92 -27.57
CA HIS A 81 32.39 -46.16 -28.33
C HIS A 81 31.51 -46.09 -29.59
N GLN A 82 32.13 -46.19 -30.77
CA GLN A 82 32.20 -47.46 -31.49
C GLN A 82 33.29 -47.47 -32.60
N PRO A 83 33.93 -48.62 -32.89
CA PRO A 83 34.94 -48.78 -33.93
C PRO A 83 34.28 -49.11 -35.28
N GLN A 84 34.86 -48.65 -36.39
CA GLN A 84 34.55 -49.22 -37.70
C GLN A 84 35.84 -49.64 -38.40
N GLU A 85 35.98 -50.95 -38.56
CA GLU A 85 36.80 -51.58 -39.58
C GLU A 85 36.39 -51.07 -40.97
N SER A 86 37.38 -50.80 -41.82
CA SER A 86 37.17 -50.80 -43.27
C SER A 86 38.45 -51.27 -43.95
N THR A 87 38.36 -52.50 -44.41
CA THR A 87 39.22 -53.16 -45.38
C THR A 87 38.96 -52.60 -46.79
N SER A 88 39.99 -52.11 -47.47
CA SER A 88 40.36 -52.42 -48.88
C SER A 88 41.50 -51.53 -49.33
#